data_AF-A0A5Q0UEX2-F1
#
_entry.id   AF-A0A5Q0UEX2-F1
#
_cell.length_a   1.000
_cell.length_b   1.000
_cell.length_c   1.000
_cell.angle_alpha   90.00
_cell.angle_beta   90.00
_cell.angle_gamma   90.00
#
_symmetry.space_group_name_H-M   'P 1'
#
loop_
_entity.id
_entity.type
_entity.pdbx_description
1 polymer ?
#
loop_
_entity_poly.entity_id
_entity_poly.type
_entity_poly.pdbx_seq_one_letter_code
_entity_poly.pdbx_strand_id
1 'polypeptide(L)'
;MLPELILREEQADNFPLLFVLGVVSSAAGFFAAKALFPSEVSVLSVVFASIPLVYPLATKFLEDEKAEGESYLEEIKIYLSLFAGEAVGFTMIGLSRPDMLTLQAQVAGISGMATQPVSFMSIFMNNMMVFFGILAVSAVIGSAGAFILVWNASVLGKFFASLLSRLDGIEVLTGSSQAATPIAYIPHATLEMTGFILAGISGSMISAAVYREHFDWETWDHLVKLVLIGFACILAGALLETA
;
A
#
# COMPACT_ATOMS: atom_id res chain seq x y z
N MET A 1 1.09 -23.11 16.42
CA MET A 1 1.91 -22.30 17.34
C MET A 1 2.53 -21.06 16.69
N LEU A 2 2.56 -20.91 15.35
CA LEU A 2 2.87 -19.64 14.67
C LEU A 2 1.81 -18.51 14.72
N PRO A 3 0.49 -18.75 14.95
CA PRO A 3 -0.51 -17.67 14.94
C PRO A 3 -0.33 -16.62 16.04
N GLU A 4 0.34 -16.96 17.14
CA GLU A 4 0.44 -16.10 18.32
C GLU A 4 1.51 -15.00 18.22
N LEU A 5 2.35 -15.02 17.17
CA LEU A 5 3.64 -14.31 17.24
C LEU A 5 3.60 -12.86 16.76
N ILE A 6 2.56 -12.42 16.02
CA ILE A 6 2.58 -11.07 15.41
C ILE A 6 1.25 -10.31 15.50
N LEU A 7 0.08 -10.97 15.40
CA LEU A 7 -1.22 -10.30 15.53
C LEU A 7 -2.24 -11.22 16.22
N ARG A 8 -2.74 -10.83 17.39
CA ARG A 8 -3.93 -11.47 18.00
C ARG A 8 -5.19 -11.04 17.25
N GLU A 9 -6.21 -11.90 17.18
CA GLU A 9 -7.52 -11.54 16.60
C GLU A 9 -8.07 -10.24 17.21
N GLU A 10 -7.91 -10.04 18.52
CA GLU A 10 -8.30 -8.81 19.24
C GLU A 10 -7.56 -7.54 18.77
N GLN A 11 -6.43 -7.67 18.06
CA GLN A 11 -5.66 -6.54 17.51
C GLN A 11 -6.11 -6.16 16.10
N ALA A 12 -6.86 -7.02 15.40
CA ALA A 12 -7.38 -6.73 14.06
C ALA A 12 -8.36 -5.54 14.07
N ASP A 13 -9.09 -5.35 15.17
CA ASP A 13 -10.06 -4.25 15.32
C ASP A 13 -9.45 -2.97 15.94
N ASN A 14 -8.17 -2.98 16.30
CA ASN A 14 -7.49 -1.82 16.88
C ASN A 14 -6.69 -1.06 15.80
N PHE A 15 -7.42 -0.33 14.93
CA PHE A 15 -6.82 0.43 13.84
C PHE A 15 -5.70 1.40 14.25
N PRO A 16 -5.79 2.14 15.38
CA PRO A 16 -4.67 2.96 15.85
C PRO A 16 -3.42 2.15 16.18
N LEU A 17 -3.57 0.97 16.80
CA LEU A 17 -2.45 0.08 17.06
C LEU A 17 -1.84 -0.43 15.75
N LEU A 18 -2.67 -0.84 14.78
CA LEU A 18 -2.21 -1.28 13.46
C LEU A 18 -1.44 -0.17 12.74
N PHE A 19 -1.91 1.07 12.80
CA PHE A 19 -1.18 2.22 12.29
C PHE A 19 0.20 2.37 12.97
N VAL A 20 0.27 2.29 14.30
CA VAL A 20 1.55 2.34 15.02
C VAL A 20 2.46 1.18 14.63
N LEU A 21 1.91 -0.01 14.45
CA LEU A 21 2.67 -1.17 13.97
C LEU A 21 3.24 -0.95 12.56
N GLY A 22 2.51 -0.30 11.66
CA GLY A 22 3.03 0.09 10.34
C GLY A 22 4.21 1.07 10.44
N VAL A 23 4.12 2.07 11.33
CA VAL A 23 5.25 3.00 11.60
C VAL A 23 6.46 2.25 12.14
N VAL A 24 6.25 1.37 13.11
CA VAL A 24 7.33 0.57 13.71
C VAL A 24 7.93 -0.40 12.69
N SER A 25 7.09 -1.04 11.86
CA SER A 25 7.52 -1.98 10.82
C SER A 25 8.42 -1.32 9.78
N SER A 26 8.01 -0.17 9.24
CA SER A 26 8.83 0.58 8.27
C SER A 26 10.17 1.04 8.86
N ALA A 27 10.18 1.50 10.12
CA ALA A 27 11.41 1.85 10.82
C ALA A 27 12.31 0.62 11.03
N ALA A 28 11.76 -0.48 11.56
CA ALA A 28 12.49 -1.72 11.80
C ALA A 28 13.05 -2.30 10.50
N GLY A 29 12.25 -2.35 9.45
CA GLY A 29 12.67 -2.82 8.12
C GLY A 29 13.80 -1.98 7.53
N PHE A 30 13.71 -0.64 7.64
CA PHE A 30 14.78 0.25 7.22
C PHE A 30 16.08 0.02 8.01
N PHE A 31 16.02 -0.02 9.34
CA PHE A 31 17.22 -0.20 10.16
C PHE A 31 17.84 -1.59 9.96
N ALA A 32 17.03 -2.63 9.81
CA ALA A 32 17.50 -3.98 9.49
C ALA A 32 18.20 -4.03 8.12
N ALA A 33 17.57 -3.46 7.07
CA ALA A 33 18.15 -3.38 5.74
C ALA A 33 19.47 -2.60 5.74
N LYS A 34 19.53 -1.47 6.44
CA LYS A 34 20.75 -0.67 6.58
C LYS A 34 21.87 -1.40 7.32
N ALA A 35 21.54 -2.14 8.37
CA ALA A 35 22.53 -2.85 9.17
C ALA A 35 23.11 -4.06 8.43
N LEU A 36 22.27 -4.81 7.72
CA LEU A 36 22.65 -6.08 7.10
C LEU A 36 23.10 -5.91 5.64
N PHE A 37 22.49 -4.99 4.89
CA PHE A 37 22.62 -4.85 3.44
C PHE A 37 22.63 -3.37 3.00
N PRO A 38 23.65 -2.59 3.39
CA PRO A 38 23.69 -1.14 3.17
C PRO A 38 23.66 -0.70 1.69
N SER A 39 23.99 -1.58 0.74
CA SER A 39 23.87 -1.27 -0.70
C SER A 39 22.45 -1.39 -1.24
N GLU A 40 21.59 -2.20 -0.62
CA GLU A 40 20.26 -2.55 -1.12
C GLU A 40 19.12 -2.01 -0.23
N VAL A 41 19.41 -0.98 0.58
CA VAL A 41 18.47 -0.46 1.60
C VAL A 41 17.11 -0.12 0.99
N SER A 42 17.10 0.54 -0.17
CA SER A 42 15.86 0.97 -0.84
C SER A 42 14.89 -0.18 -1.12
N VAL A 43 15.39 -1.37 -1.48
CA VAL A 43 14.53 -2.53 -1.79
C VAL A 43 14.29 -3.36 -0.53
N LEU A 44 15.35 -3.67 0.22
CA LEU A 44 15.24 -4.57 1.36
C LEU A 44 14.50 -3.95 2.56
N SER A 45 14.47 -2.62 2.69
CA SER A 45 13.63 -1.98 3.71
C SER A 45 12.16 -2.27 3.48
N VAL A 46 11.73 -2.30 2.21
CA VAL A 46 10.36 -2.63 1.81
C VAL A 46 10.06 -4.10 2.08
N VAL A 47 10.98 -4.99 1.70
CA VAL A 47 10.84 -6.45 1.96
C VAL A 47 10.64 -6.70 3.45
N PHE A 48 11.52 -6.16 4.31
CA PHE A 48 11.41 -6.38 5.75
C PHE A 48 10.20 -5.69 6.37
N ALA A 49 9.85 -4.49 5.92
CA ALA A 49 8.65 -3.79 6.38
C ALA A 49 7.36 -4.51 5.97
N SER A 50 7.36 -5.30 4.90
CA SER A 50 6.18 -6.04 4.44
C SER A 50 5.80 -7.25 5.28
N ILE A 51 6.69 -7.73 6.16
CA ILE A 51 6.48 -8.97 6.93
C ILE A 51 5.18 -8.93 7.76
N PRO A 52 4.84 -7.86 8.50
CA PRO A 52 3.58 -7.79 9.24
C PRO A 52 2.34 -7.81 8.35
N LEU A 53 2.42 -7.31 7.11
CA LEU A 53 1.33 -7.31 6.13
C LEU A 53 1.12 -8.68 5.47
N VAL A 54 2.16 -9.52 5.41
CA VAL A 54 2.04 -10.88 4.89
C VAL A 54 1.09 -11.71 5.75
N TYR A 55 1.07 -11.50 7.07
CA TYR A 55 0.25 -12.29 7.99
C TYR A 55 -1.26 -12.16 7.71
N PRO A 56 -1.87 -10.95 7.69
CA PRO A 56 -3.29 -10.81 7.35
C PRO A 56 -3.67 -11.43 5.99
N LEU A 57 -2.82 -11.32 4.97
CA LEU A 57 -3.10 -11.89 3.65
C LEU A 57 -3.00 -13.42 3.68
N ALA A 58 -2.00 -13.95 4.37
CA ALA A 58 -1.82 -15.39 4.51
C ALA A 58 -2.94 -16.03 5.34
N THR A 59 -3.42 -15.37 6.38
CA THR A 59 -4.54 -15.85 7.19
C THR A 59 -5.79 -16.02 6.33
N LYS A 60 -6.15 -15.04 5.49
CA LYS A 60 -7.29 -15.18 4.57
C LYS A 60 -7.09 -16.22 3.48
N PHE A 61 -5.86 -16.41 3.00
CA PHE A 61 -5.56 -17.53 2.10
C PHE A 61 -5.79 -18.89 2.79
N LEU A 62 -5.50 -18.99 4.08
CA LEU A 62 -5.58 -20.23 4.85
C LEU A 62 -6.97 -20.52 5.43
N GLU A 63 -7.71 -19.48 5.83
CA GLU A 63 -9.08 -19.60 6.30
C GLU A 63 -10.00 -20.02 5.14
N ASP A 64 -10.92 -20.95 5.40
CA ASP A 64 -11.87 -21.45 4.41
C ASP A 64 -12.70 -20.27 3.86
N GLU A 65 -12.97 -20.29 2.55
CA GLU A 65 -13.86 -19.36 1.79
C GLU A 65 -15.33 -19.30 2.29
N LYS A 66 -15.60 -19.73 3.52
CA LYS A 66 -16.96 -19.96 4.04
C LYS A 66 -17.72 -18.72 4.46
N ALA A 67 -17.14 -17.55 4.37
CA ALA A 67 -17.83 -16.33 4.72
C ALA A 67 -18.64 -15.78 3.53
N GLU A 68 -19.60 -16.58 3.04
CA GLU A 68 -20.64 -16.11 2.13
C GLU A 68 -21.33 -14.88 2.77
N GLY A 69 -21.01 -13.69 2.26
CA GLY A 69 -21.63 -12.44 2.68
C GLY A 69 -20.90 -11.62 3.75
N GLU A 70 -19.69 -12.00 4.19
CA GLU A 70 -18.90 -11.11 5.04
C GLU A 70 -18.36 -9.92 4.24
N SER A 71 -18.42 -8.77 4.87
CA SER A 71 -18.01 -7.50 4.28
C SER A 71 -16.49 -7.37 4.37
N TYR A 72 -15.81 -7.28 3.22
CA TYR A 72 -14.36 -7.01 3.12
C TYR A 72 -13.90 -5.66 3.71
N LEU A 73 -14.83 -4.86 4.25
CA LEU A 73 -14.53 -3.54 4.80
C LEU A 73 -13.58 -3.60 6.00
N GLU A 74 -13.64 -4.65 6.81
CA GLU A 74 -12.77 -4.77 7.99
C GLU A 74 -11.33 -5.04 7.55
N GLU A 75 -11.14 -5.94 6.60
CA GLU A 75 -9.85 -6.25 5.99
C GLU A 75 -9.28 -5.01 5.31
N ILE A 76 -10.09 -4.30 4.52
CA ILE A 76 -9.66 -3.05 3.87
C ILE A 76 -9.18 -2.05 4.93
N LYS A 77 -9.89 -1.88 6.06
CA LYS A 77 -9.47 -0.99 7.14
C LYS A 77 -8.17 -1.44 7.81
N ILE A 78 -7.97 -2.75 8.02
CA ILE A 78 -6.73 -3.31 8.56
C ILE A 78 -5.54 -2.95 7.64
N TYR A 79 -5.66 -3.24 6.35
CA TYR A 79 -4.62 -2.95 5.37
C TYR A 79 -4.37 -1.45 5.22
N LEU A 80 -5.42 -0.63 5.15
CA LEU A 80 -5.28 0.83 5.08
C LEU A 80 -4.59 1.39 6.32
N SER A 81 -4.89 0.88 7.51
CA SER A 81 -4.27 1.33 8.76
C SER A 81 -2.77 1.02 8.79
N LEU A 82 -2.39 -0.22 8.44
CA LEU A 82 -0.99 -0.62 8.33
C LEU A 82 -0.26 0.19 7.26
N PHE A 83 -0.84 0.30 6.06
CA PHE A 83 -0.29 1.07 4.95
C PHE A 83 -0.05 2.54 5.34
N ALA A 84 -1.04 3.18 5.97
CA ALA A 84 -0.92 4.57 6.41
C ALA A 84 0.21 4.74 7.43
N GLY A 85 0.35 3.79 8.35
CA GLY A 85 1.46 3.74 9.30
C GLY A 85 2.81 3.63 8.61
N GLU A 86 2.95 2.72 7.65
CA GLU A 86 4.17 2.54 6.87
C GLU A 86 4.52 3.77 6.04
N ALA A 87 3.54 4.38 5.37
CA ALA A 87 3.74 5.60 4.60
C ALA A 87 4.26 6.74 5.49
N VAL A 88 3.72 6.89 6.71
CA VAL A 88 4.21 7.86 7.70
C VAL A 88 5.62 7.52 8.18
N GLY A 89 5.91 6.26 8.50
CA GLY A 89 7.25 5.86 8.92
C GLY A 89 8.30 6.06 7.83
N PHE A 90 7.99 5.73 6.57
CA PHE A 90 8.85 6.05 5.43
C PHE A 90 8.97 7.55 5.17
N THR A 91 7.92 8.35 5.45
CA THR A 91 8.01 9.81 5.42
C THR A 91 9.03 10.31 6.45
N MET A 92 8.96 9.83 7.69
CA MET A 92 9.91 10.20 8.75
C MET A 92 11.35 9.79 8.40
N ILE A 93 11.53 8.61 7.80
CA ILE A 93 12.83 8.17 7.28
C ILE A 93 13.32 9.12 6.19
N GLY A 94 12.47 9.45 5.21
CA GLY A 94 12.81 10.36 4.11
C GLY A 94 13.19 11.76 4.57
N LEU A 95 12.54 12.28 5.62
CA LEU A 95 12.87 13.57 6.23
C LEU A 95 14.21 13.54 6.98
N SER A 96 14.46 12.47 7.74
CA SER A 96 15.69 12.33 8.54
C SER A 96 16.91 11.92 7.72
N ARG A 97 16.71 11.25 6.57
CA ARG A 97 17.73 10.73 5.67
C ARG A 97 17.34 10.98 4.20
N PRO A 98 17.46 12.22 3.70
CA PRO A 98 17.02 12.58 2.34
C PRO A 98 17.75 11.84 1.22
N ASP A 99 18.97 11.37 1.48
CA ASP A 99 19.84 10.60 0.58
C ASP A 99 19.45 9.12 0.45
N MET A 100 18.56 8.63 1.32
CA MET A 100 18.05 7.25 1.29
C MET A 100 16.76 7.15 0.47
N LEU A 101 16.40 5.92 0.08
CA LEU A 101 15.18 5.61 -0.70
C LEU A 101 15.19 6.30 -2.07
N THR A 102 16.34 6.28 -2.76
CA THR A 102 16.54 6.94 -4.05
C THR A 102 15.72 6.29 -5.17
N LEU A 103 15.53 4.97 -5.12
CA LEU A 103 14.68 4.25 -6.08
C LEU A 103 13.22 4.71 -5.96
N GLN A 104 12.73 4.85 -4.73
CA GLN A 104 11.39 5.38 -4.47
C GLN A 104 11.23 6.80 -5.02
N ALA A 105 12.24 7.66 -4.85
CA ALA A 105 12.22 9.02 -5.38
C ALA A 105 12.18 9.05 -6.91
N GLN A 106 12.92 8.14 -7.58
CA GLN A 106 12.91 8.01 -9.04
C GLN A 106 11.54 7.56 -9.55
N VAL A 107 10.94 6.55 -8.91
CA VAL A 107 9.60 6.05 -9.27
C VAL A 107 8.52 7.08 -9.03
N ALA A 108 8.60 7.83 -7.93
CA ALA A 108 7.69 8.95 -7.64
C ALA A 108 7.86 10.15 -8.61
N GLY A 109 8.76 10.07 -9.59
CA GLY A 109 9.00 11.16 -10.54
C GLY A 109 9.61 12.42 -9.88
N ILE A 110 10.22 12.28 -8.69
CA ILE A 110 10.91 13.37 -7.97
C ILE A 110 12.25 13.64 -8.68
N SER A 111 12.16 14.13 -9.91
CA SER A 111 13.29 14.44 -10.82
C SER A 111 13.63 15.93 -10.83
N GLY A 112 12.98 16.74 -9.97
CA GLY A 112 13.11 18.20 -9.96
C GLY A 112 12.24 18.93 -11.00
N MET A 113 11.52 18.20 -11.86
CA MET A 113 10.59 18.74 -12.87
C MET A 113 9.11 18.68 -12.45
N ALA A 114 8.83 18.90 -11.16
CA ALA A 114 7.53 18.71 -10.53
C ALA A 114 6.40 19.69 -10.97
N THR A 115 6.62 20.48 -12.02
CA THR A 115 5.66 21.49 -12.52
C THR A 115 5.04 21.12 -13.86
N GLN A 116 5.34 19.95 -14.43
CA GLN A 116 4.70 19.49 -15.66
C GLN A 116 3.25 19.05 -15.35
N PRO A 117 2.25 19.52 -16.11
CA PRO A 117 0.88 19.03 -15.95
C PRO A 117 0.85 17.52 -16.23
N VAL A 118 0.52 16.74 -15.21
CA VAL A 118 0.44 15.28 -15.34
C VAL A 118 -0.89 14.95 -16.02
N SER A 119 -0.83 14.19 -17.11
CA SER A 119 -2.04 13.76 -17.81
C SER A 119 -2.80 12.72 -17.00
N PHE A 120 -4.13 12.84 -16.90
CA PHE A 120 -5.01 11.81 -16.34
C PHE A 120 -4.67 10.40 -16.83
N MET A 121 -4.43 10.25 -18.14
CA MET A 121 -4.11 8.93 -18.73
C MET A 121 -2.79 8.37 -18.20
N SER A 122 -1.82 9.24 -17.90
CA SER A 122 -0.53 8.81 -17.33
C SER A 122 -0.70 8.28 -15.91
N ILE A 123 -1.44 9.00 -15.06
CA ILE A 123 -1.75 8.60 -13.68
C ILE A 123 -2.53 7.28 -13.69
N PHE A 124 -3.62 7.25 -14.44
CA PHE A 124 -4.50 6.10 -14.53
C PHE A 124 -3.76 4.85 -15.02
N MET A 125 -2.97 4.94 -16.10
CA MET A 125 -2.25 3.77 -16.63
C MET A 125 -1.14 3.29 -15.69
N ASN A 126 -0.46 4.21 -14.99
CA ASN A 126 0.53 3.84 -13.98
C ASN A 126 -0.11 3.04 -12.84
N ASN A 127 -1.22 3.55 -12.29
CA ASN A 127 -1.90 2.89 -11.19
C ASN A 127 -2.61 1.60 -11.62
N MET A 128 -3.10 1.52 -12.86
CA MET A 128 -3.60 0.26 -13.42
C MET A 128 -2.51 -0.81 -13.57
N MET A 129 -1.28 -0.42 -13.94
CA MET A 129 -0.16 -1.36 -14.00
C MET A 129 0.15 -1.93 -12.60
N VAL A 130 0.15 -1.08 -11.57
CA VAL A 130 0.35 -1.51 -10.18
C VAL A 130 -0.80 -2.41 -9.73
N PHE A 131 -2.05 -2.02 -9.99
CA PHE A 131 -3.25 -2.79 -9.65
C PHE A 131 -3.21 -4.21 -10.24
N PHE A 132 -2.96 -4.33 -11.55
CA PHE A 132 -2.87 -5.65 -12.19
C PHE A 132 -1.61 -6.42 -11.77
N GLY A 133 -0.51 -5.72 -11.49
CA GLY A 133 0.70 -6.33 -10.94
C GLY A 133 0.43 -6.99 -9.59
N ILE A 134 -0.26 -6.30 -8.67
CA ILE A 134 -0.68 -6.84 -7.38
C ILE A 134 -1.62 -8.03 -7.59
N LEU A 135 -2.67 -7.87 -8.40
CA LEU A 135 -3.64 -8.92 -8.67
C LEU A 135 -2.97 -10.20 -9.19
N ALA A 136 -2.09 -10.07 -10.19
CA ALA A 136 -1.41 -11.20 -10.81
C ALA A 136 -0.42 -11.88 -9.84
N VAL A 137 0.41 -11.10 -9.15
CA VAL A 137 1.39 -11.64 -8.19
C VAL A 137 0.68 -12.33 -7.03
N SER A 138 -0.40 -11.73 -6.51
CA SER A 138 -1.21 -12.36 -5.47
C SER A 138 -1.99 -13.58 -5.95
N ALA A 139 -2.46 -13.62 -7.20
CA ALA A 139 -3.07 -14.82 -7.77
C ALA A 139 -2.11 -16.00 -7.86
N VAL A 140 -0.83 -15.74 -8.14
CA VAL A 140 0.18 -16.80 -8.29
C VAL A 140 0.80 -17.21 -6.95
N ILE A 141 1.08 -16.27 -6.05
CA ILE A 141 1.90 -16.48 -4.84
C ILE A 141 1.09 -16.21 -3.55
N GLY A 142 -0.19 -15.86 -3.64
CA GLY A 142 -1.05 -15.55 -2.49
C GLY A 142 -0.70 -14.20 -1.86
N SER A 143 -0.08 -14.22 -0.70
CA SER A 143 0.19 -13.02 0.12
C SER A 143 1.30 -12.09 -0.40
N ALA A 144 1.92 -12.40 -1.54
CA ALA A 144 3.00 -11.60 -2.11
C ALA A 144 2.59 -10.18 -2.51
N GLY A 145 1.29 -9.90 -2.69
CA GLY A 145 0.77 -8.55 -2.90
C GLY A 145 1.13 -7.57 -1.77
N ALA A 146 1.33 -8.06 -0.53
CA ALA A 146 1.81 -7.23 0.59
C ALA A 146 3.10 -6.48 0.25
N PHE A 147 4.05 -7.12 -0.43
CA PHE A 147 5.31 -6.48 -0.80
C PHE A 147 5.10 -5.26 -1.71
N ILE A 148 4.21 -5.37 -2.70
CA ILE A 148 3.93 -4.29 -3.64
C ILE A 148 3.13 -3.16 -2.97
N LEU A 149 2.27 -3.49 -1.99
CA LEU A 149 1.59 -2.49 -1.15
C LEU A 149 2.60 -1.68 -0.33
N VAL A 150 3.55 -2.34 0.35
CA VAL A 150 4.61 -1.64 1.11
C VAL A 150 5.54 -0.86 0.20
N TRP A 151 5.80 -1.38 -1.01
CA TRP A 151 6.55 -0.63 -2.01
C TRP A 151 5.86 0.70 -2.31
N ASN A 152 4.55 0.70 -2.57
CA ASN A 152 3.77 1.91 -2.77
C ASN A 152 3.76 2.82 -1.54
N ALA A 153 3.68 2.26 -0.33
CA ALA A 153 3.78 3.02 0.92
C ALA A 153 5.12 3.77 1.02
N SER A 154 6.22 3.11 0.62
CA SER A 154 7.56 3.70 0.62
C SER A 154 7.73 4.81 -0.43
N VAL A 155 7.12 4.64 -1.62
CA VAL A 155 7.09 5.65 -2.68
C VAL A 155 6.30 6.88 -2.22
N LEU A 156 5.10 6.67 -1.67
CA LEU A 156 4.26 7.73 -1.11
C LEU A 156 4.97 8.46 0.04
N GLY A 157 5.59 7.71 0.96
CA GLY A 157 6.32 8.28 2.08
C GLY A 157 7.50 9.15 1.63
N LYS A 158 8.28 8.69 0.63
CA LYS A 158 9.37 9.48 0.05
C LYS A 158 8.86 10.74 -0.65
N PHE A 159 7.74 10.64 -1.35
CA PHE A 159 7.08 11.79 -1.99
C PHE A 159 6.63 12.82 -0.95
N PHE A 160 5.95 12.40 0.11
CA PHE A 160 5.52 13.29 1.19
C PHE A 160 6.70 13.93 1.92
N ALA A 161 7.78 13.19 2.16
CA ALA A 161 9.00 13.76 2.73
C ALA A 161 9.58 14.88 1.84
N SER A 162 9.57 14.69 0.52
CA SER A 162 10.01 15.71 -0.43
C SER A 162 9.12 16.96 -0.38
N LEU A 163 7.79 16.81 -0.31
CA LEU A 163 6.88 17.96 -0.17
C LEU A 163 7.12 18.70 1.14
N LEU A 164 7.16 17.97 2.26
CA LEU A 164 7.36 18.53 3.60
C LEU A 164 8.70 19.24 3.74
N SER A 165 9.76 18.77 3.07
CA SER A 165 11.08 19.44 3.09
C SER A 165 11.10 20.83 2.44
N ARG A 166 10.03 21.21 1.72
CA ARG A 166 9.87 22.50 1.02
C ARG A 166 8.82 23.40 1.65
N LEU A 167 8.25 22.99 2.79
CA LEU A 167 7.16 23.69 3.47
C LEU A 167 7.60 24.03 4.88
N ASP A 168 7.37 25.26 5.31
CA ASP A 168 7.69 25.72 6.67
C ASP A 168 6.43 26.08 7.47
N GLY A 169 6.41 25.71 8.75
CA GLY A 169 5.36 26.12 9.69
C GLY A 169 3.94 25.77 9.23
N ILE A 170 3.12 26.79 9.00
CA ILE A 170 1.71 26.60 8.61
C ILE A 170 1.52 26.14 7.17
N GLU A 171 2.54 26.32 6.31
CA GLU A 171 2.49 25.89 4.91
C GLU A 171 2.37 24.37 4.78
N VAL A 172 2.75 23.61 5.81
CA VAL A 172 2.51 22.17 5.89
C VAL A 172 1.01 21.85 5.77
N LEU A 173 0.13 22.71 6.28
CA LEU A 173 -1.32 22.53 6.26
C LEU A 173 -1.99 23.19 5.03
N THR A 174 -1.48 24.33 4.61
CA THR A 174 -2.11 25.13 3.54
C THR A 174 -1.46 24.97 2.16
N GLY A 175 -0.28 24.35 2.09
CA GLY A 175 0.62 24.46 0.96
C GLY A 175 1.31 25.84 0.89
N SER A 176 2.20 25.97 -0.09
CA SER A 176 2.88 27.21 -0.44
C SER A 176 2.83 27.45 -1.96
N SER A 177 3.39 28.57 -2.42
CA SER A 177 3.55 28.82 -3.86
C SER A 177 4.51 27.84 -4.56
N GLN A 178 5.32 27.10 -3.78
CA GLN A 178 6.37 26.22 -4.30
C GLN A 178 6.01 24.73 -4.18
N ALA A 179 5.11 24.36 -3.26
CA ALA A 179 4.71 22.99 -3.04
C ALA A 179 3.27 22.89 -2.51
N ALA A 180 2.53 21.90 -3.00
CA ALA A 180 1.24 21.52 -2.43
C ALA A 180 1.44 20.82 -1.08
N THR A 181 0.46 20.95 -0.18
CA THR A 181 0.44 20.20 1.08
C THR A 181 0.25 18.70 0.80
N PRO A 182 0.94 17.79 1.52
CA PRO A 182 0.67 16.35 1.47
C PRO A 182 -0.81 16.00 1.73
N ILE A 183 -1.51 16.82 2.51
CA ILE A 183 -2.91 16.62 2.86
C ILE A 183 -3.81 16.61 1.62
N ALA A 184 -3.48 17.41 0.61
CA ALA A 184 -4.24 17.47 -0.64
C ALA A 184 -4.21 16.15 -1.42
N TYR A 185 -3.18 15.33 -1.23
CA TYR A 185 -3.01 14.03 -1.90
C TYR A 185 -3.69 12.88 -1.15
N ILE A 186 -4.10 13.06 0.11
CA ILE A 186 -4.69 11.99 0.92
C ILE A 186 -5.97 11.41 0.30
N PRO A 187 -6.94 12.20 -0.19
CA PRO A 187 -8.16 11.64 -0.78
C PRO A 187 -7.86 10.74 -1.98
N HIS A 188 -6.97 11.19 -2.85
CA HIS A 188 -6.48 10.44 -4.00
C HIS A 188 -5.79 9.15 -3.57
N ALA A 189 -4.74 9.26 -2.73
CA ALA A 189 -3.96 8.11 -2.27
C ALA A 189 -4.83 7.06 -1.56
N THR A 190 -5.83 7.49 -0.79
CA THR A 190 -6.76 6.59 -0.09
C THR A 190 -7.60 5.76 -1.07
N LEU A 191 -8.13 6.39 -2.13
CA LEU A 191 -8.89 5.69 -3.17
C LEU A 191 -8.01 4.70 -3.91
N GLU A 192 -6.80 5.11 -4.30
CA GLU A 192 -5.89 4.23 -5.03
C GLU A 192 -5.44 3.02 -4.22
N MET A 193 -5.08 3.25 -2.94
CA MET A 193 -4.71 2.15 -2.06
C MET A 193 -5.86 1.21 -1.78
N THR A 194 -7.09 1.71 -1.69
CA THR A 194 -8.27 0.84 -1.58
C THR A 194 -8.36 -0.07 -2.81
N GLY A 195 -8.13 0.46 -4.01
CA GLY A 195 -8.05 -0.34 -5.23
C GLY A 195 -6.94 -1.39 -5.20
N PHE A 196 -5.74 -1.01 -4.76
CA PHE A 196 -4.59 -1.93 -4.66
C PHE A 196 -4.80 -3.03 -3.62
N ILE A 197 -5.40 -2.71 -2.48
CA ILE A 197 -5.76 -3.67 -1.43
C ILE A 197 -6.78 -4.67 -1.97
N LEU A 198 -7.82 -4.18 -2.65
CA LEU A 198 -8.83 -5.04 -3.29
C LEU A 198 -8.21 -5.96 -4.35
N ALA A 199 -7.22 -5.49 -5.12
CA ALA A 199 -6.46 -6.35 -6.03
C ALA A 199 -5.68 -7.45 -5.27
N GLY A 200 -5.05 -7.12 -4.14
CA GLY A 200 -4.31 -8.08 -3.32
C GLY A 200 -5.20 -9.14 -2.67
N ILE A 201 -6.36 -8.72 -2.14
CA ILE A 201 -7.40 -9.62 -1.60
C ILE A 201 -7.93 -10.53 -2.72
N SER A 202 -8.36 -9.94 -3.84
CA SER A 202 -8.91 -10.69 -4.99
C SER A 202 -7.91 -11.70 -5.54
N GLY A 203 -6.64 -11.28 -5.69
CA GLY A 203 -5.56 -12.18 -6.14
C GLY A 203 -5.35 -13.33 -5.16
N SER A 204 -5.25 -13.05 -3.86
CA SER A 204 -5.05 -14.09 -2.85
C SER A 204 -6.20 -15.09 -2.83
N MET A 205 -7.44 -14.61 -3.00
CA MET A 205 -8.61 -15.48 -3.11
C MET A 205 -8.63 -16.29 -4.41
N ILE A 206 -8.28 -15.71 -5.57
CA ILE A 206 -8.09 -16.47 -6.82
C ILE A 206 -7.08 -17.59 -6.61
N SER A 207 -5.97 -17.30 -5.93
CA SER A 207 -4.94 -18.31 -5.61
C SER A 207 -5.52 -19.46 -4.77
N ALA A 208 -6.30 -19.12 -3.74
CA ALA A 208 -6.95 -20.10 -2.86
C ALA A 208 -7.99 -20.95 -3.61
N ALA A 209 -8.85 -20.32 -4.41
CA ALA A 209 -9.88 -21.00 -5.21
C ALA A 209 -9.27 -21.99 -6.21
N VAL A 210 -8.22 -21.58 -6.92
CA VAL A 210 -7.48 -22.46 -7.85
C VAL A 210 -6.81 -23.61 -7.10
N TYR A 211 -6.17 -23.33 -5.96
CA TYR A 211 -5.50 -24.36 -5.15
C TYR A 211 -6.47 -25.39 -4.56
N ARG A 212 -7.68 -24.96 -4.21
CA ARG A 212 -8.75 -25.81 -3.63
C ARG A 212 -9.67 -26.44 -4.70
N GLU A 213 -9.43 -26.16 -5.98
CA GLU A 213 -10.29 -26.57 -7.10
C GLU A 213 -11.76 -26.06 -6.98
N HIS A 214 -11.96 -24.92 -6.33
CA HIS A 214 -13.26 -24.26 -6.21
C HIS A 214 -13.53 -23.37 -7.45
N PHE A 215 -14.28 -23.93 -8.40
CA PHE A 215 -14.62 -23.25 -9.66
C PHE A 215 -16.12 -22.97 -9.82
N ASP A 216 -16.84 -22.86 -8.72
CA ASP A 216 -18.27 -22.51 -8.75
C ASP A 216 -18.50 -21.06 -9.18
N TRP A 217 -19.63 -20.80 -9.83
CA TRP A 217 -19.94 -19.49 -10.37
C TRP A 217 -20.07 -18.40 -9.29
N GLU A 218 -20.47 -18.77 -8.07
CA GLU A 218 -20.72 -17.82 -6.98
C GLU A 218 -19.40 -17.22 -6.48
N THR A 219 -18.38 -18.05 -6.28
CA THR A 219 -17.01 -17.63 -5.95
C THR A 219 -16.46 -16.66 -7.00
N TRP A 220 -16.54 -17.02 -8.29
CA TRP A 220 -16.01 -16.19 -9.37
C TRP A 220 -16.78 -14.88 -9.57
N ASP A 221 -18.10 -14.88 -9.39
CA ASP A 221 -18.92 -13.65 -9.43
C ASP A 221 -18.51 -12.67 -8.32
N HIS A 222 -18.26 -13.16 -7.10
CA HIS A 222 -17.74 -12.34 -6.01
C HIS A 222 -16.35 -11.75 -6.31
N LEU A 223 -15.43 -12.56 -6.85
CA LEU A 223 -14.09 -12.11 -7.23
C LEU A 223 -14.12 -11.02 -8.30
N VAL A 224 -14.96 -11.19 -9.34
CA VAL A 224 -15.14 -10.18 -10.39
C VAL A 224 -15.68 -8.88 -9.81
N LYS A 225 -16.65 -8.94 -8.89
CA LYS A 225 -17.18 -7.74 -8.22
C LYS A 225 -16.09 -7.00 -7.44
N LEU A 226 -15.24 -7.70 -6.70
CA LEU A 226 -14.13 -7.07 -5.96
C LEU A 226 -13.12 -6.38 -6.89
N VAL A 227 -12.76 -7.04 -8.00
CA VAL A 227 -11.87 -6.46 -9.01
C VAL A 227 -12.50 -5.20 -9.65
N LEU A 228 -13.81 -5.22 -9.94
CA LEU A 228 -14.52 -4.08 -10.49
C LEU A 228 -14.62 -2.90 -9.50
N ILE A 229 -14.85 -3.17 -8.20
CA ILE A 229 -14.81 -2.13 -7.16
C ILE A 229 -13.41 -1.54 -7.08
N GLY A 230 -12.37 -2.38 -7.08
CA GLY A 230 -10.99 -1.92 -7.04
C GLY A 230 -10.63 -1.05 -8.25
N PHE A 231 -11.04 -1.46 -9.45
CA PHE A 231 -10.91 -0.66 -10.68
C PHE A 231 -11.61 0.70 -10.55
N ALA A 232 -12.85 0.73 -10.04
CA ALA A 232 -13.60 1.97 -9.83
C ALA A 232 -12.90 2.91 -8.84
N CYS A 233 -12.26 2.37 -7.80
CA CYS A 233 -11.45 3.15 -6.87
C CYS A 233 -10.23 3.78 -7.56
N ILE A 234 -9.49 3.04 -8.40
CA ILE A 234 -8.36 3.59 -9.17
C ILE A 234 -8.83 4.70 -10.12
N LEU A 235 -9.94 4.47 -10.83
CA LEU A 235 -10.52 5.46 -11.73
C LEU A 235 -10.92 6.74 -10.98
N ALA A 236 -11.58 6.60 -9.83
CA ALA A 236 -11.98 7.74 -8.99
C ALA A 236 -10.75 8.50 -8.44
N GLY A 237 -9.70 7.79 -8.03
CA GLY A 237 -8.43 8.39 -7.60
C GLY A 237 -7.79 9.23 -8.71
N ALA A 238 -7.67 8.67 -9.91
CA ALA A 238 -7.10 9.37 -11.06
C ALA A 238 -7.93 10.60 -11.47
N LEU A 239 -9.26 10.51 -11.42
CA LEU A 239 -10.14 11.66 -11.69
C LEU A 239 -9.93 12.77 -10.67
N LEU A 240 -9.83 12.43 -9.38
CA LEU A 240 -9.66 13.38 -8.29
C LEU A 240 -8.32 14.15 -8.37
N GLU A 241 -7.25 13.52 -8.83
CA GLU A 241 -5.95 14.20 -9.00
C GLU A 241 -5.93 15.19 -10.18
N THR A 242 -6.80 14.97 -11.17
CA THR A 242 -6.85 15.78 -12.39
C THR A 242 -7.94 16.84 -12.42
N ALA A 243 -8.80 16.87 -11.40
CA ALA A 243 -9.90 17.83 -11.23
C ALA A 243 -9.44 19.07 -10.46
#